data_AF-A0A935SX01-F1
#
_entry.id   AF-A0A935SX01-F1
#
_cell.length_a   1.000
_cell.length_b   1.000
_cell.length_c   1.000
_cell.angle_alpha   90.00
_cell.angle_beta   90.00
_cell.angle_gamma   90.00
#
_symmetry.space_group_name_H-M   'P 1'
#
loop_
_entity.id
_entity.type
_entity.pdbx_description
1 polymer ?
#
loop_
_entity_poly.entity_id
_entity_poly.type
_entity_poly.pdbx_seq_one_letter_code
_entity_poly.pdbx_strand_id
1 'polypeptide(L)'
;MKRQRMIGMAIAALFGASCWSMGTSTTRSQPADTPRTSDQTSATPTPKSLVSPVGNTKMTQTSANRSFQDNLPSDFSQPTDDAGRLLLREYGSVFVSRGGTIPPKKVVFKDQADVLAFQATVQKSTESIGGLSMTLQTPAMNALKNAIAEAKRAGLSIGPRGADSSRRDYDHTVKLWASRVNPGFVHWVGKGRVTQAEAARIKRLSPFEQVSEILKLEQQSIFFSTGKDKSIIYSVAPPGTSQHISMLALDVKEFDNARIRAILANHGWFQTVTSDLPHFTYLGVTEAELPGIGLKKVSNTGRDFWVPDI
;
A
#
# COMPACT_ATOMS: atom_id res chain seq x y z
N MET A 1 56.80 -32.14 -10.18
CA MET A 1 56.20 -33.26 -9.39
C MET A 1 55.93 -32.67 -8.00
N LYS A 2 54.73 -32.64 -7.39
CA LYS A 2 53.56 -33.53 -7.36
C LYS A 2 52.27 -32.71 -7.30
N ARG A 3 51.21 -33.28 -7.90
CA ARG A 3 49.80 -32.86 -7.85
C ARG A 3 49.14 -33.32 -6.54
N GLN A 4 48.16 -32.56 -6.03
CA GLN A 4 46.98 -33.07 -5.30
C GLN A 4 45.95 -31.93 -5.26
N ARG A 5 44.94 -31.96 -6.13
CA ARG A 5 43.61 -32.60 -6.05
C ARG A 5 42.56 -31.67 -5.44
N MET A 6 41.69 -31.19 -6.33
CA MET A 6 40.41 -30.56 -6.06
C MET A 6 39.48 -31.48 -5.26
N ILE A 7 38.70 -30.90 -4.36
CA ILE A 7 37.42 -31.44 -3.92
C ILE A 7 36.39 -30.32 -4.14
N GLY A 8 35.53 -30.52 -5.12
CA GLY A 8 34.33 -29.71 -5.31
C GLY A 8 33.23 -30.20 -4.39
N MET A 9 32.49 -29.27 -3.79
CA MET A 9 31.25 -29.56 -3.08
C MET A 9 30.13 -28.75 -3.73
N ALA A 10 29.31 -29.46 -4.49
CA ALA A 10 28.08 -28.93 -5.07
C ALA A 10 27.00 -28.92 -3.97
N ILE A 11 26.46 -27.75 -3.67
CA ILE A 11 25.26 -27.61 -2.85
C ILE A 11 24.07 -27.49 -3.81
N ALA A 12 23.30 -28.57 -3.91
CA ALA A 12 22.03 -28.60 -4.59
C ALA A 12 20.97 -27.93 -3.70
N ALA A 13 20.45 -26.78 -4.14
CA ALA A 13 19.30 -26.13 -3.54
C ALA A 13 18.02 -26.76 -4.09
N LEU A 14 17.35 -27.58 -3.28
CA LEU A 14 15.99 -28.07 -3.53
C LEU A 14 15.00 -26.94 -3.20
N PHE A 15 14.48 -26.27 -4.24
CA PHE A 15 13.30 -25.43 -4.12
C PHE A 15 12.05 -26.32 -4.24
N GLY A 16 11.40 -26.58 -3.11
CA GLY A 16 10.07 -27.18 -3.07
C GLY A 16 9.03 -26.20 -3.58
N ALA A 17 8.46 -26.49 -4.74
CA ALA A 17 7.24 -25.86 -5.23
C ALA A 17 6.04 -26.55 -4.56
N SER A 18 5.40 -25.88 -3.59
CA SER A 18 4.16 -26.37 -3.00
C SER A 18 2.97 -25.91 -3.83
N CYS A 19 2.48 -26.80 -4.69
CA CYS A 19 1.17 -26.72 -5.34
C CYS A 19 0.07 -26.86 -4.29
N TRP A 20 -0.90 -25.93 -4.27
CA TRP A 20 -2.14 -26.09 -3.50
C TRP A 20 -3.18 -26.79 -4.38
N SER A 21 -3.55 -28.01 -3.98
CA SER A 21 -4.65 -28.78 -4.56
C SER A 21 -5.97 -28.40 -3.89
N MET A 22 -7.00 -28.12 -4.69
CA MET A 22 -8.37 -27.91 -4.23
C MET A 22 -9.02 -29.27 -3.93
N GLY A 23 -9.35 -29.51 -2.65
CA GLY A 23 -10.24 -30.60 -2.25
C GLY A 23 -11.70 -30.18 -2.39
N THR A 24 -12.39 -30.75 -3.37
CA THR A 24 -13.84 -30.77 -3.45
C THR A 24 -14.38 -31.80 -2.46
N SER A 25 -15.38 -31.43 -1.67
CA SER A 25 -16.16 -32.39 -0.88
C SER A 25 -17.63 -32.09 -1.09
N THR A 26 -18.20 -32.90 -1.96
CA THR A 26 -19.62 -33.08 -2.20
C THR A 26 -20.19 -33.93 -1.08
N THR A 27 -21.20 -33.44 -0.36
CA THR A 27 -22.14 -34.32 0.33
C THR A 27 -23.56 -33.81 0.17
N ARG A 28 -24.36 -34.62 -0.52
CA ARG A 28 -25.79 -34.48 -0.77
C ARG A 28 -26.52 -35.41 0.19
N SER A 29 -27.49 -34.88 0.93
CA SER A 29 -28.63 -35.63 1.48
C SER A 29 -29.86 -34.72 1.50
N GLN A 30 -30.92 -35.12 0.80
CA GLN A 30 -32.27 -34.50 0.78
C GLN A 30 -33.17 -35.16 1.87
N PRO A 31 -34.51 -35.05 1.82
CA PRO A 31 -35.36 -33.93 2.28
C PRO A 31 -36.46 -34.41 3.27
N ALA A 32 -37.23 -33.50 3.86
CA ALA A 32 -38.63 -33.78 4.23
C ALA A 32 -39.43 -32.49 4.53
N ASP A 33 -40.42 -32.25 3.69
CA ASP A 33 -41.82 -31.89 3.96
C ASP A 33 -42.21 -30.68 4.84
N THR A 34 -42.85 -29.75 4.13
CA THR A 34 -43.87 -28.76 4.54
C THR A 34 -45.15 -29.49 4.99
N PRO A 35 -46.11 -28.88 5.76
CA PRO A 35 -46.82 -27.68 5.27
C PRO A 35 -47.43 -26.70 6.31
N ARG A 36 -47.94 -25.61 5.72
CA ARG A 36 -49.15 -24.81 6.06
C ARG A 36 -49.01 -23.45 6.79
N THR A 37 -49.20 -22.42 5.95
CA THR A 37 -50.17 -21.30 6.07
C THR A 37 -50.21 -20.42 7.32
N SER A 38 -49.96 -19.12 7.13
CA SER A 38 -51.03 -18.11 7.22
C SER A 38 -50.55 -16.76 6.70
N ASP A 39 -51.37 -16.19 5.81
CA ASP A 39 -51.39 -14.77 5.47
C ASP A 39 -51.67 -13.92 6.71
N GLN A 40 -50.99 -12.78 6.82
CA GLN A 40 -51.62 -11.57 7.35
C GLN A 40 -50.84 -10.31 6.95
N THR A 41 -51.41 -9.61 5.98
CA THR A 41 -51.26 -8.18 5.70
C THR A 41 -51.76 -7.34 6.87
N SER A 42 -51.02 -6.30 7.27
CA SER A 42 -51.51 -5.02 7.83
C SER A 42 -50.31 -4.10 8.10
N ALA A 43 -50.10 -3.07 7.28
CA ALA A 43 -50.62 -1.72 7.46
C ALA A 43 -49.79 -0.85 8.44
N THR A 44 -49.08 0.09 7.83
CA THR A 44 -48.41 1.26 8.40
C THR A 44 -49.36 2.13 9.25
N PRO A 45 -48.84 2.74 10.33
CA PRO A 45 -49.32 4.04 10.76
C PRO A 45 -48.20 5.08 10.74
N THR A 46 -48.41 6.12 9.94
CA THR A 46 -47.67 7.38 9.98
C THR A 46 -48.14 8.20 11.19
N PRO A 47 -47.26 8.81 11.98
CA PRO A 47 -47.60 9.98 12.77
C PRO A 47 -47.13 11.26 12.05
N LYS A 48 -48.09 12.11 11.68
CA LYS A 48 -47.87 13.54 11.44
C LYS A 48 -47.78 14.22 12.81
N SER A 49 -46.74 15.03 13.05
CA SER A 49 -46.92 16.32 13.71
C SER A 49 -45.69 17.22 13.68
N LEU A 50 -45.95 18.41 13.13
CA LEU A 50 -45.62 19.74 13.66
C LEU A 50 -44.18 20.26 13.56
N VAL A 51 -44.09 21.27 12.69
CA VAL A 51 -43.02 22.23 12.40
C VAL A 51 -42.76 23.16 13.58
N SER A 52 -41.48 23.46 13.87
CA SER A 52 -40.98 24.85 13.95
C SER A 52 -39.45 24.94 14.11
N PRO A 53 -38.83 26.06 13.67
CA PRO A 53 -37.53 26.07 13.01
C PRO A 53 -36.42 26.63 13.90
N VAL A 54 -35.23 26.01 13.86
CA VAL A 54 -34.02 26.62 14.45
C VAL A 54 -32.83 26.34 13.54
N GLY A 55 -32.21 27.44 13.07
CA GLY A 55 -30.82 27.46 12.62
C GLY A 55 -30.59 27.11 11.15
N ASN A 56 -30.82 28.05 10.24
CA ASN A 56 -30.10 28.08 8.97
C ASN A 56 -28.61 28.35 9.25
N THR A 57 -27.87 27.30 9.61
CA THR A 57 -26.42 27.31 9.47
C THR A 57 -26.15 27.14 7.99
N LYS A 58 -25.87 28.27 7.34
CA LYS A 58 -25.36 28.38 5.98
C LYS A 58 -24.22 27.36 5.82
N MET A 59 -24.49 26.22 5.19
CA MET A 59 -23.43 25.35 4.70
C MET A 59 -22.67 26.17 3.67
N THR A 60 -21.53 26.72 4.07
CA THR A 60 -20.51 27.19 3.14
C THR A 60 -20.00 25.97 2.40
N GLN A 61 -20.69 25.62 1.32
CA GLN A 61 -20.11 24.95 0.16
C GLN A 61 -18.98 25.84 -0.37
N THR A 62 -17.81 25.71 0.23
CA THR A 62 -16.54 26.14 -0.32
C THR A 62 -15.53 25.01 -0.11
N SER A 63 -15.88 23.80 -0.54
CA SER A 63 -14.87 22.89 -1.09
C SER A 63 -14.43 23.48 -2.42
N ALA A 64 -13.68 24.59 -2.38
CA ALA A 64 -12.90 25.00 -3.53
C ALA A 64 -12.05 23.78 -3.90
N ASN A 65 -12.13 23.32 -5.16
CA ASN A 65 -11.30 22.25 -5.70
C ASN A 65 -9.83 22.66 -5.54
N ARG A 66 -9.26 22.38 -4.36
CA ARG A 66 -7.85 22.58 -4.07
C ARG A 66 -7.09 21.47 -4.77
N SER A 67 -6.06 21.85 -5.50
CA SER A 67 -5.20 20.87 -6.17
C SER A 67 -4.52 19.97 -5.13
N PHE A 68 -3.97 18.84 -5.59
CA PHE A 68 -3.13 18.00 -4.74
C PHE A 68 -1.97 18.82 -4.14
N GLN A 69 -1.38 19.72 -4.92
CA GLN A 69 -0.28 20.58 -4.50
C GLN A 69 -0.65 21.51 -3.35
N ASP A 70 -1.87 22.06 -3.35
CA ASP A 70 -2.38 22.92 -2.28
C ASP A 70 -2.58 22.19 -0.94
N ASN A 71 -2.57 20.86 -0.97
CA ASN A 71 -2.83 19.99 0.17
C ASN A 71 -1.57 19.34 0.75
N LEU A 72 -0.40 19.54 0.12
CA LEU A 72 0.89 19.11 0.63
C LEU A 72 1.30 19.92 1.87
N PRO A 73 2.20 19.38 2.72
CA PRO A 73 2.82 20.17 3.78
C PRO A 73 3.40 21.48 3.24
N SER A 74 3.24 22.59 3.98
CA SER A 74 3.69 23.91 3.52
C SER A 74 5.20 23.99 3.26
N ASP A 75 5.98 23.13 3.90
CA ASP A 75 7.42 22.97 3.72
C ASP A 75 7.79 21.68 2.97
N PHE A 76 6.87 21.16 2.14
CA PHE A 76 7.13 20.00 1.30
C PHE A 76 8.19 20.31 0.24
N SER A 77 9.23 19.47 0.19
CA SER A 77 10.28 19.53 -0.82
C SER A 77 9.78 18.93 -2.14
N GLN A 78 9.51 19.81 -3.10
CA GLN A 78 9.03 19.42 -4.43
C GLN A 78 10.13 18.66 -5.20
N PRO A 79 9.78 17.57 -5.91
CA PRO A 79 10.74 16.84 -6.72
C PRO A 79 11.21 17.68 -7.91
N THR A 80 12.53 17.72 -8.13
CA THR A 80 13.14 18.50 -9.21
C THR A 80 13.41 17.68 -10.48
N ASP A 81 13.41 16.35 -10.39
CA ASP A 81 13.66 15.42 -11.50
C ASP A 81 12.41 14.59 -11.88
N ASP A 82 12.47 13.93 -13.03
CA ASP A 82 11.37 13.10 -13.55
C ASP A 82 11.07 11.91 -12.64
N ALA A 83 12.11 11.32 -12.04
CA ALA A 83 11.96 10.22 -11.11
C ALA A 83 11.14 10.65 -9.88
N GLY A 84 11.49 11.75 -9.24
CA GLY A 84 10.74 12.28 -8.11
C GLY A 84 9.31 12.67 -8.47
N ARG A 85 9.08 13.25 -9.66
CA ARG A 85 7.71 13.56 -10.14
C ARG A 85 6.87 12.32 -10.37
N LEU A 86 7.45 11.27 -10.96
CA LEU A 86 6.80 9.96 -11.11
C LEU A 86 6.46 9.38 -9.74
N LEU A 87 7.40 9.40 -8.80
CA LEU A 87 7.18 8.83 -7.47
C LEU A 87 6.16 9.60 -6.65
N LEU A 88 6.08 10.93 -6.82
CA LEU A 88 5.00 11.73 -6.25
C LEU A 88 3.64 11.32 -6.82
N ARG A 89 3.55 11.04 -8.12
CA ARG A 89 2.32 10.57 -8.76
C ARG A 89 1.88 9.18 -8.26
N GLU A 90 2.81 8.26 -8.09
CA GLU A 90 2.51 6.86 -7.78
C GLU A 90 2.31 6.60 -6.28
N TYR A 91 3.01 7.35 -5.42
CA TYR A 91 3.00 7.13 -3.96
C TYR A 91 2.53 8.35 -3.16
N GLY A 92 2.13 9.43 -3.81
CA GLY A 92 1.92 10.73 -3.17
C GLY A 92 0.75 10.84 -2.21
N SER A 93 -0.23 9.92 -2.24
CA SER A 93 -1.42 10.02 -1.40
C SER A 93 -1.10 10.11 0.09
N VAL A 94 0.01 9.51 0.54
CA VAL A 94 0.45 9.60 1.94
C VAL A 94 0.77 11.02 2.39
N PHE A 95 1.16 11.92 1.49
CA PHE A 95 1.59 13.29 1.86
C PHE A 95 0.42 14.21 2.20
N VAL A 96 -0.80 13.86 1.79
CA VAL A 96 -2.02 14.64 2.07
C VAL A 96 -2.84 14.06 3.23
N SER A 97 -2.26 13.15 4.03
CA SER A 97 -2.94 12.57 5.19
C SER A 97 -3.34 13.65 6.21
N ARG A 98 -4.44 13.40 6.92
CA ARG A 98 -5.03 14.25 7.97
C ARG A 98 -5.25 13.41 9.24
N GLY A 99 -6.12 13.89 10.14
CA GLY A 99 -6.49 13.13 11.35
C GLY A 99 -5.35 13.05 12.38
N GLY A 100 -4.58 14.12 12.52
CA GLY A 100 -3.51 14.24 13.52
C GLY A 100 -2.21 13.50 13.16
N THR A 101 -2.09 12.98 11.94
CA THR A 101 -0.85 12.37 11.44
C THR A 101 0.17 13.41 11.02
N ILE A 102 1.44 13.02 10.99
CA ILE A 102 2.53 13.82 10.43
C ILE A 102 3.03 13.12 9.16
N PRO A 103 2.64 13.57 7.96
CA PRO A 103 3.15 13.01 6.71
C PRO A 103 4.62 13.40 6.48
N PRO A 104 5.39 12.62 5.69
CA PRO A 104 6.71 13.05 5.24
C PRO A 104 6.66 14.34 4.42
N LYS A 105 7.76 15.09 4.44
CA LYS A 105 7.90 16.38 3.73
C LYS A 105 8.76 16.28 2.45
N LYS A 106 9.02 15.06 1.99
CA LYS A 106 9.83 14.79 0.81
C LYS A 106 9.37 13.45 0.21
N VAL A 107 9.53 13.33 -1.11
CA VAL A 107 9.15 12.12 -1.85
C VAL A 107 10.10 10.94 -1.55
N VAL A 108 11.38 11.24 -1.42
CA VAL A 108 12.44 10.24 -1.30
C VAL A 108 13.30 10.55 -0.07
N PHE A 109 13.33 9.64 0.89
CA PHE A 109 14.32 9.67 1.96
C PHE A 109 15.68 9.25 1.41
N LYS A 110 16.74 10.00 1.75
CA LYS A 110 18.07 9.76 1.19
C LYS A 110 18.69 8.45 1.68
N ASP A 111 18.57 8.19 2.97
CA ASP A 111 19.24 7.10 3.67
C ASP A 111 18.52 6.73 4.98
N GLN A 112 19.11 5.80 5.73
CA GLN A 112 18.59 5.36 7.03
C GLN A 112 18.56 6.50 8.07
N ALA A 113 19.51 7.43 8.05
CA ALA A 113 19.53 8.54 8.99
C ALA A 113 18.37 9.50 8.73
N ASP A 114 18.06 9.78 7.46
CA ASP A 114 16.91 10.59 7.05
C ASP A 114 15.58 9.94 7.45
N VAL A 115 15.45 8.61 7.27
CA VAL A 115 14.28 7.86 7.75
C VAL A 115 14.13 7.93 9.27
N LEU A 116 15.21 7.71 10.02
CA LEU A 116 15.17 7.76 11.49
C LEU A 116 14.84 9.16 12.00
N ALA A 117 15.40 10.20 11.38
CA ALA A 117 15.10 11.59 11.73
C ALA A 117 13.60 11.88 11.59
N PHE A 118 12.96 11.44 10.50
CA PHE A 118 11.52 11.57 10.35
C PHE A 118 10.76 10.71 11.38
N GLN A 119 11.09 9.42 11.52
CA GLN A 119 10.37 8.51 12.42
C GLN A 119 10.52 8.86 13.92
N ALA A 120 11.49 9.70 14.27
CA ALA A 120 11.65 10.27 15.60
C ALA A 120 10.70 11.46 15.86
N THR A 121 10.21 12.12 14.81
CA THR A 121 9.32 13.30 14.94
C THR A 121 7.86 12.96 15.21
N VAL A 122 7.49 11.68 15.03
CA VAL A 122 6.08 11.26 15.08
C VAL A 122 5.78 10.41 16.31
N GLN A 123 4.59 10.60 16.87
CA GLN A 123 4.07 9.69 17.90
C GLN A 123 3.67 8.37 17.25
N LYS A 124 4.15 7.27 17.82
CA LYS A 124 3.94 5.91 17.30
C LYS A 124 3.50 4.97 18.41
N SER A 125 2.72 3.98 18.02
CA SER A 125 2.28 2.89 18.90
C SER A 125 2.64 1.56 18.28
N THR A 126 3.01 0.61 19.14
CA THR A 126 3.30 -0.77 18.75
C THR A 126 2.29 -1.69 19.41
N GLU A 127 1.66 -2.55 18.61
CA GLU A 127 0.59 -3.46 19.05
C GLU A 127 0.81 -4.86 18.48
N SER A 128 0.32 -5.88 19.19
CA SER A 128 0.28 -7.26 18.68
C SER A 128 -1.05 -7.52 17.99
N ILE A 129 -1.05 -7.64 16.66
CA ILE A 129 -2.24 -7.84 15.84
C ILE A 129 -2.01 -9.10 14.99
N GLY A 130 -2.90 -10.08 15.08
CA GLY A 130 -2.75 -11.36 14.37
C GLY A 130 -1.48 -12.13 14.77
N GLY A 131 -0.96 -11.90 15.99
CA GLY A 131 0.28 -12.50 16.47
C GLY A 131 1.56 -11.83 15.96
N LEU A 132 1.45 -10.73 15.21
CA LEU A 132 2.58 -9.97 14.68
C LEU A 132 2.66 -8.60 15.34
N SER A 133 3.89 -8.18 15.64
CA SER A 133 4.16 -6.83 16.16
C SER A 133 4.04 -5.82 15.03
N MET A 134 3.22 -4.80 15.23
CA MET A 134 2.95 -3.77 14.25
C MET A 134 3.20 -2.40 14.84
N THR A 135 3.97 -1.56 14.14
CA THR A 135 4.21 -0.17 14.54
C THR A 135 3.62 0.78 13.49
N LEU A 136 2.74 1.68 13.94
CA LEU A 136 2.12 2.73 13.13
C LEU A 136 2.18 4.06 13.88
N GLN A 137 1.92 5.19 13.20
CA GLN A 137 1.63 6.43 13.93
C GLN A 137 0.39 6.23 14.81
N THR A 138 0.37 6.82 15.99
CA THR A 138 -0.70 6.58 16.99
C THR A 138 -2.12 6.78 16.42
N PRO A 139 -2.42 7.85 15.64
CA PRO A 139 -3.75 8.01 15.05
C PRO A 139 -4.12 6.87 14.09
N ALA A 140 -3.18 6.44 13.25
CA ALA A 140 -3.38 5.32 12.33
C ALA A 140 -3.60 4.01 13.11
N MET A 141 -2.80 3.74 14.16
CA MET A 141 -2.97 2.55 15.00
C MET A 141 -4.36 2.51 15.66
N ASN A 142 -4.83 3.64 16.19
CA ASN A 142 -6.15 3.74 16.80
C ASN A 142 -7.26 3.46 15.77
N ALA A 143 -7.16 4.04 14.57
CA ALA A 143 -8.09 3.76 13.48
C ALA A 143 -8.10 2.28 13.08
N LEU A 144 -6.92 1.64 13.00
CA LEU A 144 -6.82 0.21 12.71
C LEU A 144 -7.49 -0.65 13.81
N LYS A 145 -7.26 -0.32 15.10
CA LYS A 145 -7.91 -1.02 16.22
C LYS A 145 -9.44 -0.90 16.16
N ASN A 146 -9.95 0.27 15.79
CA ASN A 146 -11.39 0.50 15.62
C ASN A 146 -11.96 -0.32 14.44
N ALA A 147 -11.26 -0.34 13.30
CA ALA A 147 -11.62 -1.16 12.15
C ALA A 147 -11.64 -2.66 12.49
N ILE A 148 -10.62 -3.14 13.21
CA ILE A 148 -10.56 -4.53 13.70
C ILE A 148 -11.75 -4.84 14.62
N ALA A 149 -12.09 -3.93 15.55
CA ALA A 149 -13.22 -4.11 16.45
C ALA A 149 -14.56 -4.18 15.70
N GLU A 150 -14.74 -3.33 14.67
CA GLU A 150 -15.92 -3.37 13.80
C GLU A 150 -16.00 -4.66 12.98
N ALA A 151 -14.89 -5.07 12.36
CA ALA A 151 -14.82 -6.33 11.63
C ALA A 151 -15.20 -7.53 12.51
N LYS A 152 -14.68 -7.58 13.74
CA LYS A 152 -15.02 -8.63 14.71
C LYS A 152 -16.51 -8.66 15.04
N ARG A 153 -17.15 -7.51 15.28
CA ARG A 153 -18.61 -7.42 15.49
C ARG A 153 -19.41 -7.94 14.28
N ALA A 154 -18.86 -7.80 13.09
CA ALA A 154 -19.45 -8.28 11.84
C ALA A 154 -19.10 -9.74 11.49
N GLY A 155 -18.41 -10.47 12.37
CA GLY A 155 -17.96 -11.85 12.12
C GLY A 155 -16.79 -11.96 11.12
N LEU A 156 -16.02 -10.89 10.96
CA LEU A 156 -14.88 -10.78 10.05
C LEU A 156 -13.56 -10.58 10.82
N SER A 157 -12.43 -10.77 10.14
CA SER A 157 -11.09 -10.49 10.67
C SER A 157 -10.35 -9.49 9.80
N ILE A 158 -9.53 -8.66 10.44
CA ILE A 158 -8.50 -7.83 9.80
C ILE A 158 -7.19 -8.17 10.47
N GLY A 159 -6.21 -8.62 9.70
CA GLY A 159 -4.88 -8.93 10.18
C GLY A 159 -3.78 -8.52 9.20
N PRO A 160 -2.53 -8.44 9.68
CA PRO A 160 -1.38 -8.19 8.82
C PRO A 160 -1.17 -9.35 7.84
N ARG A 161 -0.76 -9.01 6.62
CA ARG A 161 -0.36 -9.98 5.58
C ARG A 161 0.91 -10.77 5.97
N GLY A 162 1.82 -10.13 6.69
CA GLY A 162 3.13 -10.67 7.07
C GLY A 162 3.84 -9.78 8.09
N ALA A 163 5.05 -10.17 8.50
CA ALA A 163 5.82 -9.44 9.52
C ALA A 163 6.26 -8.03 9.06
N ASP A 164 6.28 -7.79 7.76
CA ASP A 164 6.66 -6.54 7.10
C ASP A 164 5.47 -5.65 6.72
N SER A 165 4.28 -5.98 7.21
CA SER A 165 3.02 -5.28 6.90
C SER A 165 2.85 -3.91 7.54
N SER A 166 3.80 -3.43 8.35
CA SER A 166 3.72 -2.12 9.01
C SER A 166 5.02 -1.32 8.81
N ARG A 167 5.51 -0.59 9.82
CA ARG A 167 6.75 0.21 9.75
C ARG A 167 7.87 -0.48 8.98
N ARG A 168 8.47 0.26 8.05
CA ARG A 168 9.64 -0.16 7.29
C ARG A 168 10.80 0.82 7.50
N ASP A 169 12.00 0.28 7.65
CA ASP A 169 13.25 1.05 7.69
C ASP A 169 13.86 1.15 6.27
N TYR A 170 14.80 2.08 6.08
CA TYR A 170 15.41 2.34 4.77
C TYR A 170 16.10 1.08 4.22
N ASP A 171 16.90 0.39 5.04
CA ASP A 171 17.66 -0.79 4.61
C ASP A 171 16.78 -1.92 4.08
N HIS A 172 15.55 -2.04 4.60
CA HIS A 172 14.60 -3.01 4.07
C HIS A 172 14.17 -2.63 2.65
N THR A 173 13.90 -1.35 2.38
CA THR A 173 13.59 -0.89 1.01
C THR A 173 14.76 -1.13 0.05
N VAL A 174 16.01 -0.95 0.50
CA VAL A 174 17.22 -1.26 -0.29
C VAL A 174 17.30 -2.74 -0.63
N LYS A 175 17.05 -3.63 0.34
CA LYS A 175 17.06 -5.09 0.12
C LYS A 175 16.01 -5.52 -0.90
N LEU A 176 14.78 -5.01 -0.77
CA LEU A 176 13.69 -5.30 -1.72
C LEU A 176 14.03 -4.79 -3.12
N TRP A 177 14.54 -3.57 -3.24
CA TRP A 177 14.98 -2.98 -4.50
C TRP A 177 16.08 -3.81 -5.17
N ALA A 178 17.14 -4.15 -4.42
CA ALA A 178 18.24 -4.96 -4.91
C ALA A 178 17.78 -6.35 -5.37
N SER A 179 16.74 -6.93 -4.75
CA SER A 179 16.16 -8.22 -5.16
C SER A 179 15.50 -8.19 -6.55
N ARG A 180 15.24 -7.00 -7.09
CA ARG A 180 14.71 -6.78 -8.45
C ARG A 180 15.80 -6.31 -9.41
N VAL A 181 16.58 -5.33 -8.98
CA VAL A 181 17.67 -4.74 -9.78
C VAL A 181 18.74 -5.77 -10.13
N ASN A 182 19.19 -6.59 -9.18
CA ASN A 182 20.30 -7.51 -9.41
C ASN A 182 19.95 -8.60 -10.44
N PRO A 183 18.82 -9.33 -10.31
CA PRO A 183 18.40 -10.26 -11.36
C PRO A 183 18.06 -9.59 -12.68
N GLY A 184 17.50 -8.38 -12.66
CA GLY A 184 17.20 -7.61 -13.87
C GLY A 184 18.47 -7.28 -14.67
N PHE A 185 19.54 -6.85 -14.00
CA PHE A 185 20.82 -6.63 -14.69
C PHE A 185 21.42 -7.91 -15.26
N VAL A 186 21.35 -9.04 -14.55
CA VAL A 186 21.81 -10.34 -15.09
C VAL A 186 21.05 -10.66 -16.38
N HIS A 187 19.73 -10.47 -16.38
CA HIS A 187 18.89 -10.69 -17.55
C HIS A 187 19.27 -9.78 -18.73
N TRP A 188 19.29 -8.46 -18.52
CA TRP A 188 19.48 -7.49 -19.60
C TRP A 188 20.91 -7.44 -20.15
N VAL A 189 21.91 -7.76 -19.32
CA VAL A 189 23.28 -8.00 -19.78
C VAL A 189 23.34 -9.27 -20.63
N GLY A 190 22.72 -10.37 -20.18
CA GLY A 190 22.67 -11.61 -20.96
C GLY A 190 21.94 -11.46 -22.31
N LYS A 191 21.05 -10.48 -22.43
CA LYS A 191 20.36 -10.11 -23.69
C LYS A 191 21.12 -9.06 -24.53
N GLY A 192 22.28 -8.58 -24.07
CA GLY A 192 23.05 -7.54 -24.77
C GLY A 192 22.38 -6.17 -24.80
N ARG A 193 21.31 -5.94 -24.02
CA ARG A 193 20.58 -4.66 -23.97
C ARG A 193 21.19 -3.67 -22.98
N VAL A 194 22.01 -4.16 -22.05
CA VAL A 194 22.81 -3.37 -21.12
C VAL A 194 24.24 -3.93 -21.13
N THR A 195 25.25 -3.07 -21.16
CA THR A 195 26.64 -3.54 -21.10
C THR A 195 27.02 -3.95 -19.68
N GLN A 196 27.99 -4.87 -19.54
CA GLN A 196 28.54 -5.23 -18.24
C GLN A 196 29.11 -4.00 -17.50
N ALA A 197 29.75 -3.08 -18.23
CA ALA A 197 30.32 -1.85 -17.68
C ALA A 197 29.23 -0.92 -17.12
N GLU A 198 28.13 -0.76 -17.85
CA GLU A 198 27.01 0.08 -17.42
C GLU A 198 26.28 -0.50 -16.21
N ALA A 199 25.98 -1.80 -16.23
CA ALA A 199 25.41 -2.49 -15.07
C ALA A 199 26.31 -2.36 -13.83
N ALA A 200 27.63 -2.51 -13.99
CA ALA A 200 28.58 -2.35 -12.90
C ALA A 200 28.67 -0.90 -12.41
N ARG A 201 28.57 0.10 -13.30
CA ARG A 201 28.53 1.53 -12.94
C ARG A 201 27.32 1.82 -12.07
N ILE A 202 26.12 1.45 -12.51
CA ILE A 202 24.87 1.72 -11.79
C ILE A 202 24.81 0.97 -10.44
N LYS A 203 25.35 -0.26 -10.37
CA LYS A 203 25.42 -1.02 -9.11
C LYS A 203 26.35 -0.43 -8.05
N ARG A 204 27.28 0.45 -8.44
CA ARG A 204 28.18 1.16 -7.50
C ARG A 204 27.61 2.46 -6.95
N LEU A 205 26.53 2.96 -7.54
CA LEU A 205 25.84 4.15 -7.04
C LEU A 205 25.21 3.87 -5.67
N SER A 206 24.98 4.92 -4.89
CA SER A 206 24.12 4.77 -3.71
C SER A 206 22.72 4.29 -4.12
N PRO A 207 21.98 3.59 -3.25
CA PRO A 207 20.62 3.17 -3.57
C PRO A 207 19.70 4.34 -3.96
N PHE A 208 19.92 5.52 -3.38
CA PHE A 208 19.24 6.76 -3.74
C PHE A 208 19.53 7.19 -5.19
N GLU A 209 20.80 7.28 -5.58
CA GLU A 209 21.20 7.66 -6.95
C GLU A 209 20.82 6.60 -7.99
N GLN A 210 20.79 5.32 -7.59
CA GLN A 210 20.41 4.22 -8.47
C GLN A 210 18.96 4.33 -8.95
N VAL A 211 18.06 4.93 -8.18
CA VAL A 211 16.63 5.05 -8.55
C VAL A 211 16.47 5.74 -9.89
N SER A 212 17.06 6.93 -10.05
CA SER A 212 16.90 7.71 -11.28
C SER A 212 17.55 7.00 -12.48
N GLU A 213 18.67 6.30 -12.29
CA GLU A 213 19.32 5.55 -13.38
C GLU A 213 18.51 4.33 -13.81
N ILE A 214 17.92 3.59 -12.87
CA ILE A 214 17.05 2.46 -13.19
C ILE A 214 15.80 2.94 -13.92
N LEU A 215 15.13 4.00 -13.45
CA LEU A 215 13.93 4.52 -14.10
C LEU A 215 14.22 5.09 -15.50
N LYS A 216 15.41 5.66 -15.74
CA LYS A 216 15.86 6.03 -17.09
C LYS A 216 16.02 4.82 -18.02
N LEU A 217 16.53 3.70 -17.52
CA LEU A 217 16.58 2.46 -18.30
C LEU A 217 15.17 1.95 -18.64
N GLU A 218 14.22 2.09 -17.74
CA GLU A 218 12.83 1.68 -18.00
C GLU A 218 12.15 2.51 -19.09
N GLN A 219 12.52 3.78 -19.26
CA GLN A 219 12.10 4.60 -20.42
C GLN A 219 12.58 4.00 -21.76
N GLN A 220 13.62 3.17 -21.74
CA GLN A 220 14.14 2.44 -22.90
C GLN A 220 13.59 1.00 -22.97
N SER A 221 12.48 0.72 -22.28
CA SER A 221 11.88 -0.62 -22.18
C SER A 221 12.83 -1.68 -21.60
N ILE A 222 13.71 -1.28 -20.67
CA ILE A 222 14.60 -2.17 -19.91
C ILE A 222 14.03 -2.23 -18.48
N PHE A 223 13.05 -3.12 -18.29
CA PHE A 223 12.24 -3.19 -17.08
C PHE A 223 12.83 -4.08 -15.99
N PHE A 224 12.68 -3.69 -14.72
CA PHE A 224 13.24 -4.42 -13.58
C PHE A 224 12.19 -5.05 -12.64
N SER A 225 10.90 -5.00 -12.99
CA SER A 225 9.88 -5.79 -12.29
C SER A 225 10.17 -7.29 -12.27
N THR A 226 9.46 -8.05 -11.43
CA THR A 226 9.60 -9.51 -11.37
C THR A 226 9.43 -10.17 -12.74
N GLY A 227 8.49 -9.68 -13.56
CA GLY A 227 8.25 -10.15 -14.93
C GLY A 227 9.14 -9.53 -16.00
N LYS A 228 9.85 -8.43 -15.70
CA LYS A 228 10.66 -7.64 -16.64
C LYS A 228 9.85 -7.10 -17.83
N ASP A 229 8.57 -6.88 -17.62
CA ASP A 229 7.57 -6.42 -18.59
C ASP A 229 6.90 -5.10 -18.20
N LYS A 230 7.07 -4.68 -16.95
CA LYS A 230 6.53 -3.43 -16.38
C LYS A 230 7.56 -2.71 -15.53
N SER A 231 7.30 -1.45 -15.21
CA SER A 231 8.16 -0.68 -14.31
C SER A 231 8.39 -1.40 -12.97
N ILE A 232 9.60 -1.33 -12.44
CA ILE A 232 10.01 -1.90 -11.15
C ILE A 232 9.12 -1.45 -9.99
N ILE A 233 8.56 -0.24 -10.07
CA ILE A 233 7.68 0.33 -9.04
C ILE A 233 6.37 -0.45 -8.88
N TYR A 234 6.00 -1.28 -9.88
CA TYR A 234 4.88 -2.24 -9.79
C TYR A 234 5.22 -3.49 -8.97
N SER A 235 6.50 -3.72 -8.67
CA SER A 235 6.97 -4.89 -7.92
C SER A 235 7.52 -4.53 -6.54
N VAL A 236 8.21 -3.39 -6.42
CA VAL A 236 8.80 -2.89 -5.18
C VAL A 236 8.91 -1.36 -5.24
N ALA A 237 8.63 -0.68 -4.13
CA ALA A 237 8.90 0.76 -4.03
C ALA A 237 10.42 1.04 -4.07
N PRO A 238 10.88 2.11 -4.74
CA PRO A 238 12.28 2.51 -4.68
C PRO A 238 12.77 2.81 -3.26
N PRO A 239 14.09 2.68 -2.99
CA PRO A 239 14.69 2.99 -1.71
C PRO A 239 14.26 4.36 -1.19
N GLY A 240 13.77 4.40 0.05
CA GLY A 240 13.33 5.65 0.67
C GLY A 240 11.97 6.20 0.20
N THR A 241 11.22 5.50 -0.63
CA THR A 241 9.90 5.99 -1.15
C THR A 241 8.70 5.22 -0.61
N SER A 242 8.95 4.05 -0.03
CA SER A 242 7.91 3.16 0.51
C SER A 242 7.04 3.89 1.53
N GLN A 243 5.72 3.93 1.32
CA GLN A 243 4.80 4.57 2.28
C GLN A 243 4.86 3.93 3.69
N HIS A 244 5.28 2.67 3.84
CA HIS A 244 5.53 2.04 5.15
C HIS A 244 6.57 2.77 6.02
N ILE A 245 7.47 3.56 5.42
CA ILE A 245 8.42 4.41 6.17
C ILE A 245 7.65 5.45 7.00
N SER A 246 6.54 5.96 6.48
CA SER A 246 5.71 6.98 7.14
C SER A 246 4.98 6.46 8.39
N MET A 247 4.91 5.14 8.57
CA MET A 247 4.07 4.47 9.57
C MET A 247 2.56 4.78 9.41
N LEU A 248 2.16 5.16 8.20
CA LEU A 248 0.76 5.36 7.79
C LEU A 248 0.30 4.31 6.78
N ALA A 249 1.14 3.33 6.44
CA ALA A 249 0.79 2.24 5.54
C ALA A 249 0.73 0.89 6.25
N LEU A 250 -0.14 0.03 5.73
CA LEU A 250 -0.49 -1.29 6.25
C LEU A 250 -0.71 -2.26 5.09
N ASP A 251 -0.15 -3.46 5.17
CA ASP A 251 -0.55 -4.58 4.31
C ASP A 251 -1.56 -5.49 5.02
N VAL A 252 -2.76 -5.60 4.46
CA VAL A 252 -3.87 -6.39 5.03
C VAL A 252 -3.93 -7.77 4.40
N LYS A 253 -4.11 -8.81 5.21
CA LYS A 253 -4.27 -10.20 4.75
C LYS A 253 -5.61 -10.42 4.03
N GLU A 254 -6.70 -9.89 4.57
CA GLU A 254 -8.06 -10.02 4.05
C GLU A 254 -8.44 -8.98 2.98
N PHE A 255 -7.45 -8.37 2.31
CA PHE A 255 -7.63 -7.27 1.35
C PHE A 255 -8.62 -7.57 0.21
N ASP A 256 -8.81 -8.85 -0.15
CA ASP A 256 -9.75 -9.29 -1.18
C ASP A 256 -11.22 -9.19 -0.76
N ASN A 257 -11.51 -9.15 0.54
CA ASN A 257 -12.88 -9.06 1.03
C ASN A 257 -13.40 -7.61 0.93
N ALA A 258 -14.42 -7.39 0.09
CA ALA A 258 -15.02 -6.07 -0.12
C ALA A 258 -15.59 -5.45 1.17
N ARG A 259 -16.13 -6.26 2.08
CA ARG A 259 -16.62 -5.79 3.39
C ARG A 259 -15.47 -5.31 4.28
N ILE A 260 -14.31 -5.97 4.23
CA ILE A 260 -13.11 -5.51 4.94
C ILE A 260 -12.62 -4.18 4.37
N ARG A 261 -12.59 -4.03 3.04
CA ARG A 261 -12.22 -2.76 2.41
C ARG A 261 -13.16 -1.62 2.82
N ALA A 262 -14.47 -1.87 2.84
CA ALA A 262 -15.45 -0.88 3.27
C ALA A 262 -15.26 -0.48 4.75
N ILE A 263 -15.02 -1.45 5.64
CA ILE A 263 -14.72 -1.17 7.05
C ILE A 263 -13.44 -0.33 7.16
N LEU A 264 -12.37 -0.70 6.46
CA LEU A 264 -11.12 0.07 6.45
C LEU A 264 -11.35 1.52 5.97
N ALA A 265 -12.10 1.70 4.88
CA ALA A 265 -12.46 3.02 4.35
C ALA A 265 -13.25 3.87 5.35
N ASN A 266 -14.20 3.28 6.09
CA ASN A 266 -14.94 3.97 7.16
C ASN A 266 -14.02 4.48 8.29
N HIS A 267 -12.87 3.84 8.48
CA HIS A 267 -11.84 4.23 9.44
C HIS A 267 -10.66 4.95 8.78
N GLY A 268 -10.84 5.51 7.58
CA GLY A 268 -9.85 6.36 6.92
C GLY A 268 -8.67 5.63 6.28
N TRP A 269 -8.78 4.31 6.08
CA TRP A 269 -7.77 3.48 5.40
C TRP A 269 -8.19 3.18 3.96
N PHE A 270 -7.36 3.57 2.99
CA PHE A 270 -7.68 3.45 1.57
C PHE A 270 -6.58 2.75 0.79
N GLN A 271 -6.93 2.06 -0.28
CA GLN A 271 -5.93 1.58 -1.24
C GLN A 271 -5.45 2.78 -2.06
N THR A 272 -4.14 3.04 -2.06
CA THR A 272 -3.56 4.21 -2.76
C THR A 272 -2.47 3.85 -3.76
N VAL A 273 -2.06 2.58 -3.80
CA VAL A 273 -1.03 2.08 -4.72
C VAL A 273 -1.66 1.06 -5.64
N THR A 274 -1.86 1.44 -6.91
CA THR A 274 -2.66 0.65 -7.88
C THR A 274 -2.08 -0.72 -8.20
N SER A 275 -0.77 -0.89 -8.03
CA SER A 275 -0.06 -2.15 -8.26
C SER A 275 0.01 -3.06 -7.03
N ASP A 276 -0.38 -2.58 -5.84
CA ASP A 276 -0.19 -3.30 -4.58
C ASP A 276 -1.53 -3.51 -3.85
N LEU A 277 -2.16 -4.65 -4.16
CA LEU A 277 -3.50 -4.97 -3.67
C LEU A 277 -3.65 -5.05 -2.14
N PRO A 278 -2.71 -5.65 -1.37
CA PRO A 278 -2.83 -5.66 0.09
C PRO A 278 -2.56 -4.30 0.75
N HIS A 279 -2.01 -3.33 0.03
CA HIS A 279 -1.52 -2.07 0.60
C HIS A 279 -2.66 -1.07 0.86
N PHE A 280 -2.74 -0.61 2.11
CA PHE A 280 -3.63 0.47 2.56
C PHE A 280 -2.82 1.60 3.17
N THR A 281 -3.32 2.82 3.00
CA THR A 281 -2.76 4.04 3.57
C THR A 281 -3.81 4.72 4.41
N TYR A 282 -3.46 5.06 5.64
CA TYR A 282 -4.29 5.88 6.50
C TYR A 282 -4.21 7.34 6.06
N LEU A 283 -5.34 7.86 5.59
CA LEU A 283 -5.49 9.26 5.17
C LEU A 283 -6.23 10.11 6.20
N GLY A 284 -6.88 9.48 7.18
CA GLY A 284 -7.50 10.18 8.32
C GLY A 284 -8.66 11.09 7.95
N VAL A 285 -9.30 10.85 6.80
CA VAL A 285 -10.52 11.51 6.31
C VAL A 285 -11.51 10.45 5.83
N THR A 286 -12.77 10.85 5.64
CA THR A 286 -13.78 10.01 5.01
C THR A 286 -13.57 9.91 3.50
N GLU A 287 -14.15 8.90 2.86
CA GLU A 287 -14.04 8.72 1.41
C GLU A 287 -14.55 9.93 0.61
N ALA A 288 -15.62 10.58 1.10
CA ALA A 288 -16.21 11.76 0.46
C ALA A 288 -15.29 13.00 0.48
N GLU A 289 -14.32 13.04 1.40
CA GLU A 289 -13.37 14.15 1.54
C GLU A 289 -12.13 13.98 0.66
N LEU A 290 -11.86 12.78 0.14
CA LEU A 290 -10.65 12.46 -0.64
C LEU A 290 -10.47 13.36 -1.88
N PRO A 291 -11.51 13.67 -2.68
CA PRO A 291 -11.39 14.67 -3.74
C PRO A 291 -10.97 16.06 -3.24
N GLY A 292 -11.46 16.48 -2.08
CA GLY A 292 -11.16 17.78 -1.49
C GLY A 292 -9.70 17.94 -1.05
N ILE A 293 -8.99 16.84 -0.83
CA ILE A 293 -7.54 16.82 -0.54
C ILE A 293 -6.68 16.50 -1.77
N GLY A 294 -7.28 16.58 -2.98
CA GLY A 294 -6.58 16.44 -4.25
C GLY A 294 -6.29 14.99 -4.65
N LEU A 295 -7.12 14.04 -4.21
CA LEU A 295 -7.04 12.65 -4.67
C LEU A 295 -8.18 12.34 -5.64
N LYS A 296 -7.89 11.57 -6.67
CA LYS A 296 -8.89 11.03 -7.60
C LYS A 296 -9.05 9.53 -7.42
N LYS A 297 -10.26 9.07 -7.70
CA LYS A 297 -10.57 7.65 -7.74
C LYS A 297 -10.16 7.04 -9.08
N VAL A 298 -9.43 5.94 -9.02
CA VAL A 298 -9.07 5.11 -10.18
C VAL A 298 -9.60 3.70 -9.92
N SER A 299 -10.46 3.21 -10.82
CA SER A 299 -10.99 1.85 -10.73
C SER A 299 -10.20 0.91 -11.63
N ASN A 300 -9.66 -0.17 -11.07
CA ASN A 300 -8.93 -1.20 -11.82
C ASN A 300 -9.33 -2.59 -11.33
N THR A 301 -9.72 -3.49 -12.25
CA THR A 301 -10.10 -4.88 -11.93
C THR A 301 -11.11 -5.01 -10.77
N GLY A 302 -12.10 -4.12 -10.71
CA GLY A 302 -13.13 -4.13 -9.66
C GLY A 302 -12.66 -3.62 -8.29
N ARG A 303 -11.55 -2.89 -8.23
CA ARG A 303 -11.05 -2.20 -7.03
C ARG A 303 -10.92 -0.72 -7.29
N ASP A 304 -11.20 0.06 -6.26
CA ASP A 304 -11.07 1.51 -6.26
C ASP A 304 -9.79 1.89 -5.51
N PHE A 305 -8.98 2.73 -6.14
CA PHE A 305 -7.75 3.29 -5.59
C PHE A 305 -7.86 4.81 -5.55
N TRP A 306 -7.25 5.41 -4.53
CA TRP A 306 -7.22 6.86 -4.35
C TRP A 306 -5.80 7.38 -4.53
N VAL A 307 -5.56 7.96 -5.71
CA VAL A 307 -4.24 8.40 -6.17
C VAL A 307 -4.18 9.93 -6.29
N PRO A 308 -2.98 10.54 -6.26
CA PRO A 308 -2.82 11.97 -6.51
C PRO A 308 -3.48 12.41 -7.83
N ASP A 309 -4.25 13.49 -7.77
CA ASP A 309 -4.80 14.12 -8.98
C ASP A 309 -3.81 15.17 -9.52
N ILE A 310 -2.78 14.67 -10.22
CA ILE A 310 -1.72 15.44 -10.87
C ILE A 310 -1.44 14.94 -12.28
#